data_AF-A0A803VR16-F1
#
_entry.id   AF-A0A803VR16-F1
#
_cell.length_a   1.000
_cell.length_b   1.000
_cell.length_c   1.000
_cell.angle_alpha   90.00
_cell.angle_beta   90.00
_cell.angle_gamma   90.00
#
_symmetry.space_group_name_H-M   'P 1'
#
loop_
_entity.id
_entity.type
_entity.pdbx_description
1 polymer ?
#
loop_
_entity_poly.entity_id
_entity_poly.type
_entity_poly.pdbx_seq_one_letter_code
_entity_poly.pdbx_strand_id
1 'polypeptide(L)'
;MAAAVRGRRQSGAMAVQRVSVLVVQRVSVLVLLAATLLFFAGAVRAAELRPQLVGAPQTIDDPENDEGLERALQFAMTAYNRASNDMYSSRVVRIISARRQIVAGVKYIMEVEIARTTCTKPAADIQHCAFHEEPQMAKHTICNFVVLTVPWRNQIGRASWGPDGG
;
A
#
# COMPACT_ATOMS: atom_id res chain seq x y z
N MET A 1 -53.61 83.84 6.69
CA MET A 1 -52.63 84.10 5.61
C MET A 1 -51.27 84.13 6.29
N ALA A 2 -50.31 83.26 6.02
CA ALA A 2 -49.65 83.12 4.73
C ALA A 2 -49.21 81.68 4.44
N ALA A 3 -49.21 81.36 3.15
CA ALA A 3 -48.83 80.08 2.58
C ALA A 3 -47.31 79.90 2.53
N ALA A 4 -46.91 78.64 2.62
CA ALA A 4 -45.54 78.17 2.44
C ALA A 4 -45.08 78.26 0.98
N VAL A 5 -43.78 78.48 0.77
CA VAL A 5 -43.09 78.04 -0.45
C VAL A 5 -41.91 77.17 -0.05
N ARG A 6 -42.00 75.91 -0.49
CA ARG A 6 -41.04 74.82 -0.32
C ARG A 6 -40.13 74.82 -1.56
N GLY A 7 -38.81 74.82 -1.37
CA GLY A 7 -37.82 74.74 -2.45
C GLY A 7 -36.74 73.70 -2.14
N ARG A 8 -36.61 72.71 -3.03
CA ARG A 8 -35.82 71.46 -3.00
C ARG A 8 -34.31 71.59 -2.69
N ARG A 9 -33.78 70.61 -1.95
CA ARG A 9 -32.46 69.95 -2.21
C ARG A 9 -32.53 68.46 -1.83
N GLN A 10 -32.72 67.58 -2.81
CA GLN A 10 -32.52 66.12 -2.70
C GLN A 10 -31.77 65.65 -3.95
N SER A 11 -30.47 65.35 -3.82
CA SER A 11 -29.69 64.67 -4.89
C SER A 11 -28.47 63.86 -4.39
N GLY A 12 -28.10 63.89 -3.10
CA GLY A 12 -26.87 63.21 -2.62
C GLY A 12 -27.02 61.81 -2.03
N ALA A 13 -28.21 61.39 -1.59
CA ALA A 13 -28.35 60.23 -0.71
C ALA A 13 -28.41 58.86 -1.43
N MET A 14 -28.94 58.78 -2.65
CA MET A 14 -29.13 57.47 -3.32
C MET A 14 -27.85 56.88 -3.93
N ALA A 15 -26.91 57.71 -4.38
CA ALA A 15 -25.65 57.23 -4.97
C ALA A 15 -24.71 56.64 -3.92
N VAL A 16 -24.62 57.28 -2.76
CA VAL A 16 -23.81 56.82 -1.61
C VAL A 16 -24.36 55.51 -1.04
N GLN A 17 -25.69 55.37 -0.91
CA GLN A 17 -26.33 54.14 -0.41
C GLN A 17 -26.11 52.94 -1.36
N ARG A 18 -26.18 53.14 -2.68
CA ARG A 18 -25.96 52.08 -3.68
C ARG A 18 -24.50 51.64 -3.79
N VAL A 19 -23.55 52.59 -3.74
CA VAL A 19 -22.11 52.29 -3.73
C VAL A 19 -21.72 51.50 -2.48
N SER A 20 -22.23 51.88 -1.30
CA SER A 20 -21.99 51.14 -0.06
C SER A 20 -22.55 49.72 -0.09
N VAL A 21 -23.74 49.50 -0.65
CA VAL A 21 -24.35 48.16 -0.79
C VAL A 21 -23.56 47.28 -1.77
N LEU A 22 -23.11 47.84 -2.90
CA LEU A 22 -22.27 47.14 -3.88
C LEU A 22 -20.88 46.78 -3.32
N VAL A 23 -20.29 47.65 -2.51
CA VAL A 23 -19.01 47.39 -1.84
C VAL A 23 -19.17 46.31 -0.77
N VAL A 24 -20.20 46.38 0.08
CA VAL A 24 -20.50 45.36 1.09
C VAL A 24 -20.76 44.00 0.44
N GLN A 25 -21.51 43.95 -0.66
CA GLN A 25 -21.81 42.71 -1.37
C GLN A 25 -20.56 42.10 -2.04
N ARG A 26 -19.67 42.92 -2.61
CA ARG A 26 -18.38 42.44 -3.16
C ARG A 26 -17.44 41.92 -2.07
N VAL A 27 -17.37 42.59 -0.92
CA VAL A 27 -16.55 42.15 0.22
C VAL A 27 -17.09 40.83 0.78
N SER A 28 -18.40 40.69 0.95
CA SER A 28 -19.01 39.44 1.43
C SER A 28 -18.76 38.26 0.49
N VAL A 29 -18.86 38.45 -0.83
CA VAL A 29 -18.56 37.39 -1.81
C VAL A 29 -17.08 37.00 -1.76
N LEU A 30 -16.16 37.96 -1.67
CA LEU A 30 -14.72 37.68 -1.55
C LEU A 30 -14.38 36.94 -0.25
N VAL A 31 -15.01 37.31 0.87
CA VAL A 31 -14.84 36.62 2.16
C VAL A 31 -15.38 35.19 2.09
N LEU A 32 -16.54 34.98 1.46
CA LEU A 32 -17.10 33.64 1.28
C LEU A 32 -16.23 32.76 0.36
N LEU A 33 -15.69 33.32 -0.72
CA LEU A 33 -14.78 32.60 -1.63
C LEU A 33 -13.44 32.26 -0.95
N ALA A 34 -12.89 33.17 -0.14
CA ALA A 34 -11.69 32.89 0.64
C ALA A 34 -11.94 31.82 1.70
N ALA A 35 -13.10 31.85 2.38
CA ALA A 35 -13.48 30.86 3.37
C ALA A 35 -13.68 29.47 2.76
N THR A 36 -14.30 29.37 1.58
CA THR A 36 -14.45 28.07 0.88
C THR A 36 -13.09 27.52 0.44
N LEU A 37 -12.19 28.36 -0.10
CA LEU A 37 -10.82 27.93 -0.44
C LEU A 37 -10.04 27.42 0.77
N LEU A 38 -10.18 28.06 1.94
CA LEU A 38 -9.55 27.62 3.18
C LEU A 38 -10.16 26.30 3.70
N PHE A 39 -11.48 26.12 3.57
CA PHE A 39 -12.15 24.86 3.92
C PHE A 39 -11.72 23.70 3.02
N PHE A 40 -11.56 23.92 1.70
CA PHE A 40 -11.07 22.90 0.77
C PHE A 40 -9.58 22.59 0.96
N ALA A 41 -8.76 23.57 1.35
CA ALA A 41 -7.35 23.35 1.69
C ALA A 41 -7.17 22.52 2.98
N GLY A 42 -8.07 22.66 3.95
CA GLY A 42 -8.04 21.91 5.21
C GLY A 42 -8.46 20.44 5.10
N ALA A 43 -9.09 20.03 3.99
CA ALA A 43 -9.54 18.65 3.78
C ALA A 43 -8.44 17.70 3.29
N VAL A 44 -7.24 18.22 2.97
CA VAL A 44 -6.15 17.41 2.44
C VAL A 44 -5.06 17.27 3.50
N ARG A 45 -4.85 16.01 3.93
CA ARG A 45 -3.75 15.47 4.76
C ARG A 45 -4.08 15.16 6.23
N ALA A 46 -5.05 14.27 6.43
CA ALA A 46 -4.82 13.16 7.34
C ALA A 46 -4.20 12.01 6.53
N ALA A 47 -2.88 12.07 6.30
CA ALA A 47 -2.17 10.84 5.96
C ALA A 47 -2.23 9.98 7.22
N GLU A 48 -2.99 8.89 7.17
CA GLU A 48 -3.18 8.00 8.32
C GLU A 48 -1.82 7.50 8.82
N LEU A 49 -1.35 8.05 9.93
CA LEU A 49 -0.34 7.38 10.75
C LEU A 49 -1.07 6.24 11.46
N ARG A 50 -1.34 5.14 10.75
CA ARG A 50 -1.90 3.93 11.36
C ARG A 50 -0.89 3.47 12.41
N PRO A 51 -1.24 3.42 13.71
CA PRO A 51 -0.33 2.89 14.70
C PRO A 51 0.02 1.45 14.32
N GLN A 52 1.31 1.17 14.19
CA GLN A 52 1.79 -0.14 13.79
C GLN A 52 1.54 -1.14 14.92
N LEU A 53 0.47 -1.91 14.80
CA LEU A 53 0.09 -2.95 15.74
C LEU A 53 1.14 -4.07 15.69
N VAL A 54 1.83 -4.29 16.81
CA VAL A 54 2.95 -5.24 16.89
C VAL A 54 2.53 -6.72 16.74
N GLY A 55 1.24 -7.05 16.84
CA GLY A 55 0.73 -8.43 16.69
C GLY A 55 -0.08 -8.69 15.42
N ALA A 56 -0.45 -7.65 14.66
CA ALA A 56 -1.17 -7.82 13.40
C ALA A 56 -0.17 -8.12 12.27
N PRO A 57 -0.55 -8.88 11.23
CA PRO A 57 0.26 -8.98 10.02
C PRO A 57 0.48 -7.59 9.41
N GLN A 58 1.74 -7.22 9.21
CA GLN A 58 2.18 -5.98 8.59
C GLN A 58 2.73 -6.32 7.21
N THR A 59 2.34 -5.55 6.18
CA THR A 59 2.91 -5.68 4.83
C THR A 59 4.39 -5.31 4.84
N ILE A 60 5.18 -6.02 4.04
CA ILE A 60 6.57 -5.66 3.74
C ILE A 60 6.54 -4.96 2.38
N ASP A 61 6.76 -3.64 2.37
CA ASP A 61 6.65 -2.82 1.16
C ASP A 61 7.84 -3.00 0.21
N ASP A 62 9.01 -3.30 0.76
CA ASP A 62 10.25 -3.56 0.01
C ASP A 62 10.75 -4.98 0.32
N PRO A 63 10.20 -6.01 -0.34
CA PRO A 63 10.54 -7.40 -0.07
C PRO A 63 11.97 -7.79 -0.48
N GLU A 64 12.62 -7.01 -1.34
CA GLU A 64 14.01 -7.25 -1.78
C GLU A 64 15.04 -6.83 -0.72
N ASN A 65 14.63 -5.99 0.24
CA ASN A 65 15.50 -5.42 1.26
C ASN A 65 15.19 -5.92 2.69
N ASP A 66 14.38 -6.98 2.85
CA ASP A 66 14.13 -7.65 4.14
C ASP A 66 14.90 -8.97 4.20
N GLU A 67 16.07 -8.97 4.84
CA GLU A 67 16.94 -10.15 4.99
C GLU A 67 16.23 -11.34 5.66
N GLY A 68 15.28 -11.06 6.55
CA GLY A 68 14.53 -12.10 7.25
C GLY A 68 13.53 -12.78 6.33
N LEU A 69 12.86 -12.00 5.47
CA LEU A 69 12.00 -12.50 4.39
C LEU A 69 12.81 -13.32 3.38
N GLU A 70 13.97 -12.83 2.94
CA GLU A 70 14.85 -13.55 2.02
C GLU A 70 15.23 -14.93 2.58
N ARG A 71 15.70 -14.98 3.83
CA ARG A 71 16.06 -16.22 4.52
C ARG A 71 14.86 -17.17 4.67
N ALA A 72 13.69 -16.62 5.00
CA ALA A 72 12.46 -17.40 5.09
C ALA A 72 12.05 -18.00 3.74
N LEU A 73 12.14 -17.20 2.67
CA LEU A 73 11.83 -17.62 1.30
C LEU A 73 12.80 -18.71 0.81
N GLN A 74 14.10 -18.54 1.03
CA GLN A 74 15.11 -19.53 0.66
C GLN A 74 14.86 -20.88 1.37
N PHE A 75 14.53 -20.83 2.66
CA PHE A 75 14.17 -22.01 3.43
C PHE A 75 12.89 -22.68 2.91
N ALA A 76 11.84 -21.89 2.64
CA ALA A 76 10.58 -22.40 2.09
C ALA A 76 10.77 -23.07 0.71
N MET A 77 11.51 -22.43 -0.19
CA MET A 77 11.80 -22.98 -1.52
C MET A 77 12.62 -24.27 -1.46
N THR A 78 13.57 -24.35 -0.52
CA THR A 78 14.34 -25.56 -0.28
C THR A 78 13.44 -26.70 0.22
N ALA A 79 12.55 -26.41 1.17
CA ALA A 79 11.59 -27.39 1.69
C ALA A 79 10.60 -27.84 0.60
N TYR A 80 10.04 -26.90 -0.16
CA TYR A 80 9.14 -27.16 -1.28
C TYR A 80 9.78 -28.07 -2.34
N ASN A 81 11.00 -27.75 -2.78
CA ASN A 81 11.69 -28.54 -3.80
C ASN A 81 12.00 -29.96 -3.31
N ARG A 82 12.36 -30.13 -2.04
CA ARG A 82 12.58 -31.46 -1.45
C ARG A 82 11.30 -32.29 -1.31
N ALA A 83 10.18 -31.65 -0.99
CA ALA A 83 8.91 -32.33 -0.77
C ALA A 83 8.09 -32.55 -2.05
N SER A 84 8.30 -31.73 -3.08
CA SER A 84 7.61 -31.85 -4.35
C SER A 84 8.07 -33.09 -5.12
N ASN A 85 7.09 -33.85 -5.64
CA ASN A 85 7.33 -35.04 -6.49
C ASN A 85 7.73 -34.68 -7.94
N ASP A 86 7.85 -33.39 -8.27
CA ASP A 86 8.35 -32.97 -9.58
C ASP A 86 9.82 -33.37 -9.76
N MET A 87 10.17 -33.91 -10.92
CA MET A 87 11.55 -34.25 -11.29
C MET A 87 12.43 -32.99 -11.40
N TYR A 88 11.81 -31.87 -11.75
CA TYR A 88 12.48 -30.59 -11.93
C TYR A 88 12.37 -29.72 -10.68
N SER A 89 13.40 -28.92 -10.42
CA SER A 89 13.38 -27.92 -9.35
C SER A 89 12.61 -26.69 -9.80
N SER A 90 11.90 -26.05 -8.89
CA SER A 90 11.24 -24.76 -9.11
C SER A 90 12.05 -23.62 -8.51
N ARG A 91 12.02 -22.46 -9.17
CA ARG A 91 12.63 -21.21 -8.69
C ARG A 91 11.57 -20.12 -8.61
N VAL A 92 11.79 -19.15 -7.74
CA VAL A 92 10.96 -17.96 -7.62
C VAL A 92 11.07 -17.13 -8.90
N VAL A 93 9.92 -16.73 -9.44
CA VAL A 93 9.82 -15.74 -10.52
C VAL A 93 9.73 -14.34 -9.90
N ARG A 94 8.81 -14.17 -8.94
CA ARG A 94 8.61 -12.93 -8.21
C ARG A 94 7.84 -13.15 -6.92
N ILE A 95 7.99 -12.23 -5.98
CA ILE A 95 7.16 -12.12 -4.79
C ILE A 95 5.94 -11.27 -5.16
N ILE A 96 4.74 -11.80 -4.97
CA ILE A 96 3.47 -11.09 -5.25
C ILE A 96 3.09 -10.23 -4.05
N SER A 97 3.15 -10.81 -2.84
CA SER A 97 2.92 -10.08 -1.61
C SER A 97 3.69 -10.72 -0.45
N ALA A 98 4.11 -9.92 0.51
CA ALA A 98 4.79 -10.40 1.71
C ALA A 98 4.28 -9.66 2.94
N ARG A 99 4.08 -10.41 4.04
CA ARG A 99 3.66 -9.87 5.33
C ARG A 99 4.49 -10.51 6.44
N ARG A 100 4.79 -9.74 7.48
CA ARG A 100 5.37 -10.24 8.72
C ARG A 100 4.43 -10.05 9.90
N GLN A 101 4.44 -11.00 10.82
CA GLN A 101 3.66 -10.94 12.06
C GLN A 101 4.56 -11.36 13.23
N ILE A 102 4.63 -10.53 14.27
CA ILE A 102 5.34 -10.88 15.50
C ILE A 102 4.42 -11.76 16.36
N VAL A 103 4.91 -12.94 16.70
CA VAL A 103 4.24 -13.96 17.54
C VAL A 103 5.26 -14.48 18.56
N ALA A 104 5.24 -15.77 18.93
CA ALA A 104 6.37 -16.45 19.57
C ALA A 104 7.56 -16.68 18.59
N GLY A 105 7.85 -15.69 17.76
CA GLY A 105 8.77 -15.70 16.63
C GLY A 105 8.40 -14.57 15.64
N VAL A 106 9.00 -14.57 14.47
CA VAL A 106 8.59 -13.75 13.33
C VAL A 106 7.99 -14.68 12.27
N LYS A 107 6.69 -14.54 12.04
CA LYS A 107 5.95 -15.29 11.02
C LYS A 107 5.94 -14.50 9.72
N TYR A 108 6.56 -15.04 8.68
CA TYR A 108 6.52 -14.54 7.32
C TYR A 108 5.42 -15.25 6.54
N ILE A 109 4.57 -14.48 5.87
CA ILE A 109 3.48 -14.96 5.02
C ILE A 109 3.74 -14.37 3.64
N MET A 110 4.00 -15.23 2.67
CA MET A 110 4.53 -14.86 1.35
C MET A 110 3.66 -15.48 0.27
N GLU A 111 3.12 -14.66 -0.61
CA GLU A 111 2.51 -15.12 -1.85
C GLU A 111 3.54 -14.97 -2.96
N VAL A 112 3.96 -16.09 -3.55
CA VAL A 112 5.11 -16.15 -4.44
C VAL A 112 4.74 -16.88 -5.71
N GLU A 113 5.10 -16.31 -6.85
CA GLU A 113 5.04 -17.01 -8.12
C GLU A 113 6.32 -17.81 -8.30
N ILE A 114 6.17 -19.12 -8.49
CA ILE A 114 7.27 -20.04 -8.79
C ILE A 114 7.09 -20.62 -10.18
N ALA A 115 8.20 -20.93 -10.84
CA ALA A 115 8.20 -21.60 -12.13
C ALA A 115 9.18 -22.75 -12.16
N ARG A 116 8.83 -23.77 -12.93
CA ARG A 116 9.68 -24.93 -13.18
C ARG A 116 10.96 -24.52 -13.92
N THR A 117 12.09 -25.00 -13.44
CA THR A 117 13.39 -24.82 -14.08
C THR A 117 13.80 -26.05 -14.89
N THR A 118 14.81 -25.89 -15.74
CA THR A 118 15.44 -26.96 -16.53
C THR A 118 16.28 -27.92 -15.68
N CYS A 119 16.59 -27.56 -14.43
CA CYS A 119 17.42 -28.37 -13.54
C CYS A 119 16.62 -29.48 -12.87
N THR A 120 17.11 -30.71 -12.98
CA THR A 120 16.57 -31.88 -12.26
C THR A 120 17.02 -31.90 -10.81
N LYS A 121 16.21 -32.48 -9.93
CA LYS A 121 16.58 -32.69 -8.52
C LYS A 121 17.55 -33.87 -8.37
N PRO A 122 18.57 -33.79 -7.48
CA PRO A 122 18.98 -32.62 -6.71
C PRO A 122 19.83 -31.67 -7.58
N ALA A 123 19.47 -30.39 -7.58
CA ALA A 123 20.26 -29.35 -8.23
C ALA A 123 21.16 -28.66 -7.20
N ALA A 124 22.47 -28.57 -7.48
CA ALA A 124 23.43 -27.90 -6.59
C ALA A 124 23.29 -26.37 -6.62
N ASP A 125 22.91 -25.82 -7.78
CA ASP A 125 22.80 -24.38 -8.00
C ASP A 125 21.48 -24.03 -8.70
N ILE A 126 20.41 -23.96 -7.92
CA ILE A 126 19.06 -23.64 -8.42
C ILE A 126 18.98 -22.18 -8.87
N GLN A 127 19.83 -21.30 -8.35
CA GLN A 127 19.73 -19.85 -8.61
C GLN A 127 20.13 -19.50 -10.04
N HIS A 128 21.01 -20.27 -10.67
CA HIS A 128 21.40 -20.06 -12.07
C HIS A 128 20.63 -20.95 -13.08
N CYS A 129 19.65 -21.74 -12.61
CA CYS A 129 18.85 -22.60 -13.49
C CYS A 129 17.87 -21.79 -14.34
N ALA A 130 17.89 -22.00 -15.66
CA ALA A 130 16.94 -21.39 -16.58
C ALA A 130 15.53 -21.95 -16.38
N PHE A 131 14.51 -21.14 -16.62
CA PHE A 131 13.12 -21.60 -16.68
C PHE A 131 12.86 -22.38 -17.97
N HIS A 132 11.87 -23.27 -17.96
CA HIS A 132 11.38 -23.86 -19.20
C HIS A 132 10.61 -22.83 -20.03
N GLU A 133 10.87 -22.78 -21.34
CA GLU A 133 10.15 -21.91 -22.28
C GLU A 133 9.03 -22.64 -23.00
N GLU A 134 9.10 -23.98 -23.11
CA GLU A 134 8.09 -24.75 -23.81
C GLU A 134 6.76 -24.75 -23.03
N PRO A 135 5.61 -24.40 -23.63
CA PRO A 135 4.33 -24.25 -22.93
C PRO A 135 3.91 -25.48 -22.11
N GLN A 136 4.24 -26.69 -22.58
CA GLN A 136 3.97 -27.93 -21.85
C GLN A 136 4.80 -28.11 -20.55
N MET A 137 5.96 -27.46 -20.45
CA MET A 137 6.93 -27.60 -19.36
C MET A 137 7.06 -26.33 -18.51
N ALA A 138 6.74 -25.17 -19.07
CA ALA A 138 6.72 -23.85 -18.44
C ALA A 138 5.56 -23.71 -17.45
N LYS A 139 5.59 -24.51 -16.37
CA LYS A 139 4.55 -24.50 -15.34
C LYS A 139 4.82 -23.40 -14.33
N HIS A 140 3.97 -22.38 -14.35
CA HIS A 140 3.91 -21.33 -13.35
C HIS A 140 2.86 -21.69 -12.29
N THR A 141 3.17 -21.44 -11.03
CA THR A 141 2.25 -21.71 -9.92
C THR A 141 2.42 -20.65 -8.85
N ILE A 142 1.31 -20.16 -8.32
CA ILE A 142 1.31 -19.28 -7.15
C ILE A 142 1.25 -20.14 -5.91
N CYS A 143 2.17 -19.88 -4.97
CA CYS A 143 2.27 -20.59 -3.70
C CYS A 143 2.18 -19.60 -2.55
N ASN A 144 1.31 -19.88 -1.58
CA ASN A 144 1.28 -19.18 -0.30
C ASN A 144 2.17 -19.93 0.68
N PHE A 145 3.35 -19.38 0.97
CA PHE A 145 4.29 -19.90 1.92
C PHE A 145 4.12 -19.23 3.28
N VAL A 146 4.19 -20.02 4.34
CA VAL A 146 4.21 -19.52 5.72
C VAL A 146 5.41 -20.10 6.45
N VAL A 147 6.26 -19.22 6.99
CA VAL A 147 7.49 -19.59 7.68
C VAL A 147 7.58 -18.88 9.01
N LEU A 148 7.76 -19.63 10.10
CA LEU A 148 8.03 -19.08 11.42
C LEU A 148 9.53 -19.10 11.68
N THR A 149 10.12 -17.95 11.98
CA THR A 149 11.51 -17.86 12.45
C THR A 149 11.54 -17.51 13.93
N VAL A 150 12.51 -18.01 14.67
CA VAL A 150 12.73 -17.71 16.09
C VAL A 150 14.18 -17.20 16.23
N PRO A 151 14.43 -15.91 15.92
CA PRO A 151 15.78 -15.38 15.80
C PRO A 151 16.63 -15.55 17.06
N TRP A 152 16.04 -15.37 18.25
CA TRP A 152 16.73 -15.52 19.54
C TRP A 152 17.11 -16.97 19.90
N ARG A 153 16.63 -17.96 19.14
CA ARG A 153 17.05 -19.36 19.25
C ARG A 153 17.87 -19.81 18.04
N ASN A 154 18.15 -18.92 17.08
CA ASN A 154 18.73 -19.25 15.78
C ASN A 154 18.00 -20.41 15.08
N GLN A 155 16.66 -20.45 15.20
CA GLN A 155 15.83 -21.51 14.65
C GLN A 155 14.93 -20.97 13.55
N ILE A 156 14.83 -21.73 12.46
CA ILE A 156 13.78 -21.55 11.46
C ILE A 156 12.84 -22.75 11.57
N GLY A 157 11.57 -22.47 11.83
CA GLY A 157 10.51 -23.45 11.97
C GLY A 157 10.13 -24.04 10.62
N ARG A 158 9.18 -24.99 10.63
CA ARG A 158 8.68 -25.62 9.41
C ARG A 158 8.04 -24.59 8.48
N ALA A 159 8.33 -24.70 7.18
CA ALA A 159 7.61 -24.00 6.14
C ALA A 159 6.36 -24.80 5.77
N SER A 160 5.22 -24.14 5.67
CA SER A 160 3.99 -24.68 5.10
C SER A 160 3.65 -24.00 3.78
N TRP A 161 2.95 -24.71 2.89
CA TRP A 161 2.55 -24.20 1.58
C TRP A 161 1.26 -24.84 1.08
N GLY A 162 0.41 -24.02 0.47
CA GLY A 162 -0.87 -24.47 -0.09
C GLY A 162 -1.73 -23.28 -0.51
N PRO A 163 -2.97 -23.51 -0.99
CA PRO A 163 -3.89 -22.41 -1.29
C PRO A 163 -4.14 -21.51 -0.08
N ASP A 164 -4.11 -22.07 1.13
CA ASP A 164 -4.35 -21.36 2.40
C ASP A 164 -3.09 -21.25 3.30
N GLY A 165 -1.91 -21.67 2.83
CA GLY A 165 -0.67 -21.64 3.62
C GLY A 165 -0.61 -22.61 4.82
N GLY A 166 -1.39 -23.70 4.77
CA GLY A 166 -1.47 -24.76 5.78
C GLY A 166 -0.34 -25.78 5.74
#